data_AF-A0A7W1Z2P1-F1
#
_entry.id   AF-A0A7W1Z2P1-F1
#
_cell.length_a   1.000
_cell.length_b   1.000
_cell.length_c   1.000
_cell.angle_alpha   90.00
_cell.angle_beta   90.00
_cell.angle_gamma   90.00
#
_symmetry.space_group_name_H-M   'P 1'
#
loop_
_entity.id
_entity.type
_entity.pdbx_description
1 polymer ?
#
loop_
_entity_poly.entity_id
_entity_poly.type
_entity_poly.pdbx_seq_one_letter_code
_entity_poly.pdbx_strand_id
1 'polypeptide(L)'
;AANRALIMKVVSDRSNEKASAYGLEVLDVRIKRADLPEQNEKAIFQRMQAERERQAKQYRAEGEEEAQKIRSEAEKDKQIILAEAYKTAQELRGDGEAKAYKIYATAYEQGPEFFEFIRTMEAYKKTFANNTTLVLSPDSEFLKYLKKR
;
A
#
# COMPACT_ATOMS: atom_id res chain seq x y z
N ALA A 1 38.54 -29.44 7.40
CA ALA A 1 38.55 -30.88 7.79
C ALA A 1 39.89 -31.56 7.48
N ALA A 2 40.48 -31.37 6.29
CA ALA A 2 41.74 -32.02 5.86
C ALA A 2 42.93 -31.82 6.82
N ASN A 3 43.10 -30.63 7.40
CA ASN A 3 44.24 -30.35 8.29
C ASN A 3 44.24 -31.15 9.60
N ARG A 4 43.07 -31.54 10.12
CA ARG A 4 42.99 -32.29 11.40
C ARG A 4 43.50 -33.71 11.23
N ALA A 5 43.13 -34.37 10.14
CA ALA A 5 43.59 -35.73 9.84
C ALA A 5 45.11 -35.78 9.64
N LEU A 6 45.68 -34.76 8.98
CA LEU A 6 47.13 -34.66 8.77
C LEU A 6 47.89 -34.49 10.10
N ILE A 7 47.39 -33.65 11.00
CA ILE A 7 48.00 -33.44 12.33
C ILE A 7 47.94 -34.74 13.15
N MET A 8 46.80 -35.44 13.16
CA MET A 8 46.67 -36.69 13.92
C MET A 8 47.65 -37.75 13.42
N LYS A 9 47.81 -37.90 12.10
CA LYS A 9 48.76 -38.86 11.51
C LYS A 9 50.20 -38.57 11.93
N VAL A 10 50.64 -37.32 11.83
CA VAL A 10 52.01 -36.91 12.22
C VAL A 10 52.26 -37.15 13.71
N VAL A 11 51.26 -36.92 14.57
CA VAL A 11 51.36 -37.15 16.01
C VAL A 11 51.39 -38.64 16.33
N SER A 12 50.59 -39.48 15.65
CA SER A 12 50.63 -40.93 15.78
C SER A 12 51.99 -41.50 15.40
N ASP A 13 52.53 -41.13 14.24
CA ASP A 13 53.81 -41.64 13.73
C ASP A 13 54.95 -41.34 14.71
N ARG A 14 55.03 -40.09 15.20
CA ARG A 14 56.04 -39.68 16.20
C ARG A 14 55.87 -40.36 17.56
N SER A 15 54.63 -40.66 17.94
CA SER A 15 54.35 -41.35 19.21
C SER A 15 54.73 -42.83 19.11
N ASN A 16 54.49 -43.45 17.95
CA ASN A 16 54.83 -44.84 17.69
C ASN A 16 56.36 -45.09 17.65
N GLU A 17 57.12 -44.15 17.08
CA GLU A 17 58.58 -44.21 17.06
C GLU A 17 59.17 -44.26 18.49
N LYS A 18 58.63 -43.47 19.40
CA LYS A 18 59.07 -43.46 20.82
C LYS A 18 58.56 -44.66 21.61
N ALA A 19 57.34 -45.13 21.32
CA ALA A 19 56.73 -46.26 22.00
C ALA A 19 57.38 -47.60 21.63
N SER A 20 57.86 -47.73 20.39
CA SER A 20 58.59 -48.91 19.90
C SER A 20 59.82 -49.24 20.75
N ALA A 21 60.51 -48.23 21.30
CA ALA A 21 61.67 -48.42 22.19
C ALA A 21 61.30 -49.12 23.52
N TYR A 22 60.02 -49.11 23.90
CA TYR A 22 59.47 -49.75 25.09
C TYR A 22 58.66 -51.01 24.75
N GLY A 23 58.68 -51.47 23.49
CA GLY A 23 57.91 -52.64 23.03
C GLY A 23 56.40 -52.38 22.92
N LEU A 24 55.98 -51.12 22.79
CA LEU A 24 54.58 -50.71 22.69
C LEU A 24 54.26 -50.22 21.27
N GLU A 25 53.11 -50.62 20.72
CA GLU A 25 52.61 -50.18 19.41
C GLU A 25 51.43 -49.21 19.57
N VAL A 26 51.52 -48.03 18.94
CA VAL A 26 50.48 -47.01 18.97
C VAL A 26 49.61 -47.11 17.71
N LEU A 27 48.38 -47.61 17.87
CA LEU A 27 47.45 -47.86 16.76
C LEU A 27 46.75 -46.58 16.24
N ASP A 28 46.34 -45.66 17.12
CA ASP A 28 45.63 -44.43 16.72
C ASP A 28 45.73 -43.35 17.81
N VAL A 29 45.85 -42.08 17.40
CA VAL A 29 45.81 -40.90 18.27
C VAL A 29 44.63 -40.03 17.88
N ARG A 30 43.72 -39.81 18.82
CA ARG A 30 42.53 -38.96 18.64
C ARG A 30 42.50 -37.85 19.67
N ILE A 31 42.30 -36.61 19.22
CA ILE A 31 41.93 -35.50 20.14
C ILE A 31 40.50 -35.74 20.64
N LYS A 32 40.37 -35.94 21.95
CA LYS A 32 39.10 -36.14 22.66
C LYS A 32 38.31 -34.84 22.84
N ARG A 33 39.01 -33.74 23.21
CA ARG A 33 38.42 -32.40 23.33
C ARG A 33 39.53 -31.36 23.18
N ALA A 34 39.37 -30.42 22.27
CA ALA A 34 40.19 -29.22 22.21
C ALA A 34 39.38 -28.13 22.88
N ASP A 35 39.48 -28.03 24.21
CA ASP A 35 38.73 -27.04 24.96
C ASP A 35 39.30 -25.65 24.66
N LEU A 36 38.47 -24.77 24.09
CA LEU A 36 38.77 -23.35 24.14
C LEU A 36 38.57 -22.90 25.61
N PRO A 37 39.43 -22.02 26.14
CA PRO A 37 39.21 -21.43 27.46
C PRO A 37 37.81 -20.79 27.50
N GLU A 38 37.00 -21.08 28.53
CA GLU A 38 35.60 -20.61 28.65
C GLU A 38 35.45 -19.08 28.46
N GLN A 39 36.48 -18.31 28.81
CA GLN A 39 36.53 -16.86 28.63
C GLN A 39 36.46 -16.45 27.15
N ASN A 40 37.11 -17.19 26.26
CA ASN A 40 37.09 -16.90 24.82
C ASN A 40 35.77 -17.29 24.17
N GLU A 41 35.14 -18.39 24.64
CA GLU A 41 33.85 -18.83 24.11
C GLU A 41 32.74 -17.80 24.39
N LYS A 42 32.69 -17.25 25.62
CA LYS A 42 31.72 -16.20 25.98
C LYS A 42 31.91 -14.93 25.14
N ALA A 43 33.15 -14.49 24.94
CA ALA A 43 33.45 -13.30 24.15
C ALA A 43 33.07 -13.47 22.66
N ILE A 44 33.34 -14.65 22.08
CA ILE A 44 32.95 -14.95 20.69
C ILE A 44 31.43 -15.03 20.57
N PHE A 45 30.74 -15.65 21.53
CA PHE A 45 29.28 -15.73 21.52
C PHE A 45 28.62 -14.35 21.59
N GLN A 46 29.08 -13.48 22.49
CA GLN A 46 28.60 -12.10 22.58
C GLN A 46 28.83 -11.31 21.29
N ARG A 47 30.00 -11.49 20.65
CA ARG A 47 30.29 -10.86 19.36
C ARG A 47 29.35 -11.36 18.26
N MET A 48 29.10 -12.67 18.18
CA MET A 48 28.16 -13.24 17.22
C MET A 48 26.74 -12.72 17.42
N GLN A 49 26.30 -12.59 18.68
CA GLN A 49 25.00 -12.03 19.01
C GLN A 49 24.88 -10.57 18.58
N ALA A 50 25.85 -9.73 18.92
CA ALA A 50 25.87 -8.33 18.53
C ALA A 50 25.88 -8.16 16.99
N GLU A 51 26.63 -9.00 16.28
CA GLU A 51 26.70 -8.97 14.82
C GLU A 51 25.36 -9.39 14.18
N ARG A 52 24.70 -10.43 14.72
CA ARG A 52 23.34 -10.80 14.29
C ARG A 52 22.32 -9.72 14.58
N GLU A 53 22.37 -9.09 15.75
CA GLU A 53 21.46 -7.99 16.09
C GLU A 53 21.66 -6.80 15.17
N ARG A 54 22.91 -6.47 14.82
CA ARG A 54 23.22 -5.42 13.85
C ARG A 54 22.66 -5.75 12.47
N GLN A 55 22.87 -6.97 11.97
CA GLN A 55 22.31 -7.41 10.69
C GLN A 55 20.78 -7.37 10.70
N ALA A 56 20.14 -7.86 11.77
CA ALA A 56 18.69 -7.84 11.90
C ALA A 56 18.12 -6.42 11.94
N LYS A 57 18.81 -5.48 12.59
CA LYS A 57 18.44 -4.05 12.58
C LYS A 57 18.59 -3.46 11.18
N GLN A 58 19.67 -3.78 10.47
CA GLN A 58 19.90 -3.31 9.10
C GLN A 58 18.79 -3.80 8.16
N TYR A 59 18.48 -5.11 8.16
CA TYR A 59 17.40 -5.65 7.33
C TYR A 59 16.03 -5.07 7.66
N ARG A 60 15.76 -4.78 8.94
CA ARG A 60 14.52 -4.10 9.33
C ARG A 60 14.45 -2.68 8.81
N ALA A 61 15.55 -1.92 8.93
CA ALA A 61 15.62 -0.55 8.42
C ALA A 61 15.46 -0.50 6.90
N GLU A 62 16.15 -1.38 6.15
CA GLU A 62 16.02 -1.50 4.69
C GLU A 62 14.59 -1.88 4.28
N GLY A 63 13.97 -2.83 5.00
CA GLY A 63 12.58 -3.21 4.76
C GLY A 63 11.58 -2.10 5.06
N GLU A 64 11.80 -1.31 6.12
CA GLU A 64 10.97 -0.15 6.46
C GLU A 64 11.10 0.97 5.42
N GLU A 65 12.32 1.26 4.96
CA GLU A 65 12.61 2.25 3.92
C GLU A 65 11.89 1.89 2.62
N GLU A 66 12.08 0.66 2.12
CA GLU A 66 11.45 0.21 0.88
C GLU A 66 9.91 0.19 1.00
N ALA A 67 9.39 -0.27 2.14
CA ALA A 67 7.95 -0.24 2.39
C ALA A 67 7.40 1.20 2.45
N GLN A 68 8.15 2.14 3.03
CA GLN A 68 7.75 3.55 3.06
C GLN A 68 7.74 4.14 1.65
N LYS A 69 8.77 3.86 0.84
CA LYS A 69 8.84 4.29 -0.55
C LYS A 69 7.65 3.79 -1.37
N ILE A 70 7.37 2.49 -1.32
CA ILE A 70 6.22 1.88 -2.02
C ILE A 70 4.91 2.54 -1.58
N ARG A 71 4.71 2.75 -0.27
CA ARG A 71 3.50 3.41 0.23
C ARG A 71 3.37 4.85 -0.26
N SER A 72 4.46 5.60 -0.27
CA SER A 72 4.47 6.99 -0.76
C SER A 72 4.20 7.08 -2.26
N GLU A 73 4.78 6.19 -3.06
CA GLU A 73 4.51 6.09 -4.49
C GLU A 73 3.04 5.72 -4.75
N ALA A 74 2.51 4.71 -4.04
CA ALA A 74 1.11 4.30 -4.17
C ALA A 74 0.12 5.41 -3.78
N GLU A 75 0.38 6.17 -2.71
CA GLU A 75 -0.50 7.27 -2.32
C GLU A 75 -0.46 8.42 -3.34
N LYS A 76 0.72 8.72 -3.89
CA LYS A 76 0.86 9.70 -4.97
C LYS A 76 0.07 9.28 -6.21
N ASP A 77 0.20 8.04 -6.65
CA ASP A 77 -0.49 7.53 -7.83
C ASP A 77 -2.01 7.55 -7.62
N LYS A 78 -2.48 7.11 -6.46
CA LYS A 78 -3.89 7.21 -6.07
C LYS A 78 -4.40 8.65 -6.13
N GLN A 79 -3.63 9.61 -5.62
CA GLN A 79 -4.02 11.02 -5.65
C GLN A 79 -4.12 11.55 -7.08
N ILE A 80 -3.17 11.18 -7.96
CA ILE A 80 -3.21 11.54 -9.38
C ILE A 80 -4.44 10.96 -10.06
N ILE A 81 -4.70 9.67 -9.88
CA ILE A 81 -5.87 8.98 -10.48
C ILE A 81 -7.18 9.64 -10.02
N LEU A 82 -7.31 9.94 -8.73
CA LEU A 82 -8.50 10.60 -8.20
C LEU A 82 -8.66 12.02 -8.76
N ALA A 83 -7.55 12.77 -8.89
CA ALA A 83 -7.58 14.11 -9.45
C ALA A 83 -7.96 14.10 -10.94
N GLU A 84 -7.42 13.18 -11.72
CA GLU A 84 -7.75 12.99 -13.14
C GLU A 84 -9.21 12.56 -13.32
N ALA A 85 -9.68 11.61 -12.51
CA ALA A 85 -11.07 11.17 -12.51
C ALA A 85 -12.01 12.34 -12.16
N TYR A 86 -11.68 13.12 -11.15
CA TYR A 86 -12.47 14.30 -10.75
C TYR A 86 -12.49 15.36 -11.85
N LYS A 87 -11.33 15.67 -12.44
CA LYS A 87 -11.23 16.60 -13.57
C LYS A 87 -12.13 16.16 -14.72
N THR A 88 -12.01 14.91 -15.14
CA THR A 88 -12.79 14.34 -16.25
C THR A 88 -14.28 14.38 -15.96
N ALA A 89 -14.68 14.06 -14.72
CA ALA A 89 -16.08 14.13 -14.30
C ALA A 89 -16.63 15.56 -14.36
N GLN A 90 -15.84 16.56 -13.95
CA GLN A 90 -16.24 17.97 -14.03
C GLN A 90 -16.33 18.46 -15.47
N GLU A 91 -15.38 18.09 -16.33
CA GLU A 91 -15.42 18.41 -17.76
C GLU A 91 -16.67 17.81 -18.43
N LEU A 92 -16.93 16.52 -18.20
CA LEU A 92 -18.11 15.84 -18.76
C LEU A 92 -19.42 16.47 -18.26
N ARG A 93 -19.47 16.85 -16.98
CA ARG A 93 -20.62 17.52 -16.39
C ARG A 93 -20.82 18.91 -17.00
N GLY A 94 -19.75 19.69 -17.11
CA GLY A 94 -19.76 21.01 -17.73
C GLY A 94 -20.22 20.95 -19.20
N ASP A 95 -19.72 19.98 -19.96
CA ASP A 95 -20.13 19.76 -21.35
C ASP A 95 -21.61 19.35 -21.45
N GLY A 96 -22.08 18.50 -20.54
CA GLY A 96 -23.47 18.09 -20.45
C GLY A 96 -24.39 19.27 -20.13
N GLU A 97 -24.01 20.09 -19.15
CA GLU A 97 -24.75 21.29 -18.77
C GLU A 97 -24.75 22.32 -19.91
N ALA A 98 -23.61 22.56 -20.56
CA ALA A 98 -23.52 23.47 -21.70
C ALA A 98 -24.42 23.03 -22.87
N LYS A 99 -24.43 21.73 -23.20
CA LYS A 99 -25.33 21.17 -24.22
C LYS A 99 -26.79 21.32 -23.83
N ALA A 100 -27.14 21.02 -22.57
CA ALA A 100 -28.50 21.18 -22.06
C ALA A 100 -28.96 22.64 -22.15
N TYR A 101 -28.15 23.59 -21.68
CA TYR A 101 -28.44 25.02 -21.78
C TYR A 101 -28.60 25.48 -23.22
N LYS A 102 -27.76 25.00 -24.14
CA LYS A 102 -27.89 25.34 -25.56
C LYS A 102 -29.22 24.86 -26.13
N ILE A 103 -29.63 23.62 -25.82
CA ILE A 103 -30.93 23.08 -26.25
C ILE A 103 -32.07 23.90 -25.64
N TYR A 104 -31.99 24.23 -24.34
CA TYR A 104 -32.99 25.05 -23.67
C TYR A 104 -33.10 26.45 -24.28
N ALA A 105 -31.98 27.11 -24.58
CA ALA A 105 -31.96 28.42 -25.22
C ALA A 105 -32.61 28.37 -26.61
N THR A 106 -32.25 27.38 -27.44
CA THR A 106 -32.88 27.22 -28.76
C THR A 106 -34.38 26.91 -28.67
N ALA A 107 -34.82 26.15 -27.67
CA ALA A 107 -36.25 25.89 -27.46
C ALA A 107 -37.00 27.15 -26.99
N TYR A 108 -36.36 27.99 -26.16
CA TYR A 108 -36.93 29.26 -25.73
C TYR A 108 -37.07 30.26 -26.90
N GLU A 109 -36.06 30.35 -27.77
CA GLU A 109 -36.09 31.21 -28.96
C GLU A 109 -37.22 30.85 -29.94
N GLN A 110 -37.62 29.58 -30.02
CA GLN A 110 -38.72 29.14 -30.89
C GLN A 110 -40.11 29.57 -30.40
N GLY A 111 -40.26 29.94 -29.13
CA GLY A 111 -41.55 30.31 -28.57
C GLY A 111 -41.50 30.53 -27.05
N PRO A 112 -41.15 31.75 -26.59
CA PRO A 112 -40.97 32.05 -25.16
C PRO A 112 -42.20 31.72 -24.31
N GLU A 113 -43.38 32.09 -24.79
CA GLU A 113 -44.66 31.94 -24.09
C GLU A 113 -45.10 30.48 -23.99
N PHE A 114 -44.84 29.68 -25.03
CA PHE A 114 -45.14 28.25 -25.04
C PHE A 114 -44.18 27.47 -24.12
N PHE A 115 -42.90 27.85 -24.10
CA PHE A 115 -41.91 27.25 -23.22
C PHE A 115 -42.21 27.54 -21.73
N GLU A 116 -42.52 28.79 -21.38
CA GLU A 116 -42.91 29.17 -20.01
C GLU A 116 -44.14 28.36 -19.54
N PHE A 117 -45.13 28.19 -20.43
CA PHE A 117 -46.32 27.38 -20.16
C PHE A 117 -45.98 25.90 -19.90
N ILE A 118 -45.27 25.23 -20.82
CA ILE A 118 -44.93 23.80 -20.68
C ILE A 118 -44.07 23.53 -19.44
N ARG A 119 -43.09 24.41 -19.16
CA ARG A 119 -42.23 24.28 -17.97
C ARG A 119 -43.02 24.44 -16.67
N THR A 120 -43.97 25.38 -16.65
CA THR A 120 -44.87 25.56 -15.51
C THR A 120 -45.79 24.35 -15.32
N MET A 121 -46.30 23.75 -16.41
CA MET A 121 -47.11 22.52 -16.35
C MET A 121 -46.31 21.30 -15.88
N GLU A 122 -45.05 21.15 -16.31
CA GLU A 122 -44.16 20.09 -15.79
C GLU A 122 -43.88 20.27 -14.31
N ALA A 123 -43.61 21.52 -13.88
CA ALA A 123 -43.41 21.84 -12.47
C ALA A 123 -44.65 21.47 -11.64
N TYR A 124 -45.84 21.84 -12.12
CA TYR A 124 -47.10 21.42 -11.50
C TYR A 124 -47.20 19.90 -11.38
N LYS A 125 -46.97 19.17 -12.47
CA LYS A 125 -47.05 17.70 -12.47
C LYS A 125 -46.09 17.08 -11.46
N LYS A 126 -44.87 17.61 -11.35
CA LYS A 126 -43.85 17.11 -10.42
C LYS A 126 -44.19 17.41 -8.96
N THR A 127 -44.71 18.59 -8.68
CA THR A 127 -45.06 19.04 -7.32
C THR A 127 -46.37 18.42 -6.82
N PHE A 128 -47.36 18.23 -7.68
CA PHE A 128 -48.66 17.62 -7.32
C PHE A 128 -48.64 16.06 -7.32
N ALA A 129 -47.62 15.42 -7.89
CA ALA A 129 -47.51 13.95 -7.90
C ALA A 129 -47.20 13.35 -6.51
N ASN A 130 -46.54 14.11 -5.64
CA ASN A 130 -46.39 13.76 -4.23
C ASN A 130 -47.47 14.53 -3.48
N ASN A 131 -48.33 13.87 -2.67
CA ASN A 131 -49.39 14.47 -1.84
C ASN A 131 -48.87 15.64 -0.96
N THR A 132 -48.63 16.80 -1.57
CA THR A 132 -47.92 17.92 -0.96
C THR A 132 -48.89 19.07 -0.83
N THR A 133 -49.20 19.45 0.40
CA THR A 133 -49.99 20.65 0.70
C THR A 133 -49.10 21.88 0.52
N LEU A 134 -49.22 22.58 -0.61
CA LEU A 134 -48.56 23.87 -0.84
C LEU A 134 -49.43 25.02 -0.32
N VAL A 135 -48.88 25.82 0.58
CA VAL A 135 -49.46 27.12 0.98
C VAL A 135 -48.79 28.20 0.14
N LEU A 136 -49.51 28.70 -0.86
CA LEU A 136 -49.03 29.77 -1.76
C LEU A 136 -49.94 30.98 -1.65
N SER A 137 -49.35 32.18 -1.65
CA SER A 137 -50.11 33.43 -1.78
C SER A 137 -50.83 33.47 -3.13
N PRO A 138 -52.06 34.01 -3.19
CA PRO A 138 -52.84 34.07 -4.43
C PRO A 138 -52.09 34.74 -5.58
N ASP A 139 -51.22 35.71 -5.31
CA ASP A 139 -50.50 36.51 -6.32
C ASP A 139 -49.16 35.90 -6.77
N SER A 140 -48.90 34.64 -6.45
CA SER A 140 -47.70 33.94 -6.90
C SER A 140 -47.70 33.76 -8.42
N GLU A 141 -46.57 34.07 -9.06
CA GLU A 141 -46.31 33.81 -10.48
C GLU A 141 -46.46 32.32 -10.82
N PHE A 142 -46.25 31.45 -9.82
CA PHE A 142 -46.49 30.03 -9.90
C PHE A 142 -47.98 29.67 -10.10
N LEU A 143 -48.95 30.55 -9.86
CA LEU A 143 -50.39 30.27 -10.08
C LEU A 143 -50.97 31.02 -11.29
N LYS A 144 -50.12 31.72 -12.06
CA LYS A 144 -50.50 32.56 -13.21
C LYS A 144 -51.42 31.86 -14.21
N TYR A 145 -51.19 30.56 -14.48
CA TYR A 145 -52.00 29.77 -15.43
C TYR A 145 -53.19 29.03 -14.78
N LEU A 146 -53.26 28.93 -13.45
CA LEU A 146 -54.38 28.33 -12.69
C LEU A 146 -55.45 29.36 -12.32
N LYS A 147 -55.09 30.65 -12.26
CA LYS A 147 -55.97 31.75 -11.83
C LYS A 147 -56.97 32.23 -12.88
N LYS A 148 -56.93 31.74 -14.12
CA LYS A 148 -57.79 32.24 -15.21
C LYS A 148 -59.16 31.55 -15.18
N ARG A 149 -60.07 32.08 -14.37
CA ARG A 149 -61.53 31.96 -14.51
C ARG A 149 -62.20 33.23 -14.00
#